data_AF-A0A5E4JBF7-F1
#
_entry.id   AF-A0A5E4JBF7-F1
#
_cell.length_a   1.000
_cell.length_b   1.000
_cell.length_c   1.000
_cell.angle_alpha   90.00
_cell.angle_beta   90.00
_cell.angle_gamma   90.00
#
_symmetry.space_group_name_H-M   'P 1'
#
loop_
_entity.id
_entity.type
_entity.pdbx_description
1 polymer ?
#
loop_
_entity_poly.entity_id
_entity_poly.type
_entity_poly.pdbx_seq_one_letter_code
_entity_poly.pdbx_strand_id
1 'polypeptide(L)'
;MLIGKKAKPASPEEMALVHHALESPIRRKMIILMNEGALTVSEIAEAAGENMLDYHLHRLELAGLIEMHEGQIMLTEAGVAYGGLVREQKEKGGADKI
;
A
#
# COMPACT_ATOMS: atom_id res chain seq x y z
N MET A 1 -21.21 4.65 -6.29
CA MET A 1 -19.76 4.45 -6.48
C MET A 1 -19.46 3.02 -6.06
N LEU A 2 -18.80 2.23 -6.92
CA LEU A 2 -18.46 0.83 -6.60
C LEU A 2 -17.18 0.84 -5.78
N ILE A 3 -17.35 0.76 -4.46
CA ILE A 3 -16.26 0.57 -3.48
C ILE A 3 -15.44 -0.66 -3.91
N GLY A 4 -14.11 -0.53 -3.94
CA GLY A 4 -13.19 -1.68 -4.06
C GLY A 4 -12.92 -2.25 -5.45
N LYS A 5 -13.46 -1.70 -6.55
CA LYS A 5 -13.33 -2.31 -7.91
C LYS A 5 -12.27 -1.67 -8.83
N LYS A 6 -11.02 -1.58 -8.41
CA LYS A 6 -9.92 -1.41 -9.37
C LYS A 6 -8.90 -2.52 -9.20
N ALA A 7 -9.08 -3.58 -9.98
CA ALA A 7 -8.17 -4.72 -10.07
C ALA A 7 -6.75 -4.34 -10.52
N LYS A 8 -6.61 -3.24 -11.28
CA LYS A 8 -5.34 -2.78 -11.85
C LYS A 8 -5.43 -1.31 -12.28
N PRO A 9 -4.29 -0.59 -12.34
CA PRO A 9 -4.23 0.72 -12.97
C PRO A 9 -4.79 0.68 -14.39
N ALA A 10 -5.67 1.63 -14.73
CA ALA A 10 -6.36 1.68 -16.02
C ALA A 10 -5.63 2.54 -17.07
N SER A 11 -4.60 3.27 -16.66
CA SER A 11 -3.81 4.15 -17.54
C SER A 11 -2.33 4.19 -17.14
N PRO A 12 -1.43 4.68 -18.02
CA PRO A 12 -0.03 4.91 -17.68
C PRO A 12 0.17 5.85 -16.48
N GLU A 13 -0.69 6.84 -16.31
CA GLU A 13 -0.64 7.79 -15.21
C GLU A 13 -0.97 7.11 -13.88
N GLU A 14 -2.02 6.28 -13.85
CA GLU A 14 -2.34 5.48 -12.66
C GLU A 14 -1.22 4.49 -12.33
N MET A 15 -0.60 3.90 -13.36
CA MET A 15 0.54 3.00 -13.17
C MET A 15 1.73 3.75 -12.57
N ALA A 16 2.05 4.95 -13.07
CA ALA A 16 3.13 5.78 -12.53
C ALA A 16 2.91 6.16 -11.05
N LEU A 17 1.65 6.41 -10.64
CA LEU A 17 1.32 6.66 -9.24
C LEU A 17 1.60 5.45 -8.35
N VAL A 18 1.25 4.24 -8.81
CA VAL A 18 1.56 2.99 -8.09
C VAL A 18 3.07 2.78 -7.99
N HIS A 19 3.82 2.97 -9.07
CA HIS A 19 5.28 2.87 -9.05
C HIS A 19 5.90 3.84 -8.04
N HIS A 20 5.57 5.13 -8.14
CA HIS A 20 6.08 6.14 -7.22
C HIS A 20 5.67 5.83 -5.77
N ALA A 21 4.47 5.32 -5.52
CA ALA A 21 4.08 4.89 -4.18
C ALA A 21 4.96 3.74 -3.68
N LEU A 22 5.20 2.71 -4.48
CA LEU A 22 5.93 1.51 -4.06
C LEU A 22 7.46 1.63 -4.13
N GLU A 23 8.01 2.74 -4.64
CA GLU A 23 9.45 3.05 -4.53
C GLU A 23 9.91 3.25 -3.07
N SER A 24 9.01 3.64 -2.15
CA SER A 24 9.38 3.85 -0.75
C SER A 24 9.42 2.53 0.04
N PRO A 25 10.54 2.20 0.71
CA PRO A 25 10.62 1.02 1.58
C PRO A 25 9.59 1.00 2.70
N ILE A 26 9.28 2.16 3.30
CA ILE A 26 8.28 2.28 4.37
C ILE A 26 6.89 1.94 3.83
N ARG A 27 6.50 2.49 2.67
CA ARG A 27 5.20 2.20 2.06
C ARG A 27 5.08 0.75 1.61
N ARG A 28 6.17 0.15 1.10
CA ARG A 28 6.25 -1.30 0.83
C ARG A 28 6.01 -2.13 2.09
N LYS A 29 6.65 -1.76 3.22
CA LYS A 29 6.41 -2.42 4.50
C LYS A 29 4.95 -2.29 4.95
N MET A 30 4.37 -1.09 4.86
CA MET A 30 2.98 -0.84 5.23
C MET A 30 1.99 -1.69 4.43
N ILE A 31 2.13 -1.75 3.11
CA ILE A 31 1.18 -2.53 2.28
C ILE A 31 1.31 -4.05 2.47
N ILE A 32 2.51 -4.54 2.85
CA ILE A 32 2.69 -5.92 3.30
C ILE A 32 1.91 -6.15 4.60
N LEU A 33 2.09 -5.29 5.61
CA LEU A 33 1.39 -5.40 6.90
C LEU A 33 -0.14 -5.37 6.74
N MET A 34 -0.65 -4.51 5.84
CA MET A 34 -2.09 -4.46 5.52
C MET A 34 -2.58 -5.77 4.90
N ASN A 35 -1.78 -6.40 4.02
CA ASN A 35 -2.11 -7.72 3.46
C ASN A 35 -2.07 -8.84 4.51
N GLU A 36 -1.32 -8.63 5.59
CA GLU A 36 -1.23 -9.55 6.73
C GLU A 36 -2.31 -9.30 7.80
N GLY A 37 -3.12 -8.24 7.63
CA GLY A 37 -4.30 -7.97 8.46
C GLY A 37 -4.20 -6.74 9.37
N ALA A 38 -3.14 -5.94 9.30
CA ALA A 38 -3.08 -4.65 10.00
C ALA A 38 -3.93 -3.61 9.25
N LEU A 39 -5.17 -3.42 9.67
CA LEU A 39 -6.19 -2.65 8.95
C LEU A 39 -6.62 -1.37 9.67
N THR A 40 -5.94 -1.00 10.75
CA THR A 40 -6.13 0.30 11.41
C THR A 40 -4.89 1.17 11.32
N VAL A 41 -5.09 2.50 11.37
CA VAL A 41 -3.96 3.46 11.41
C VAL A 41 -3.05 3.19 12.61
N SER A 42 -3.63 2.83 13.77
CA SER A 42 -2.87 2.53 14.99
C SER A 42 -1.97 1.30 14.85
N GLU A 43 -2.48 0.19 14.29
CA GLU A 43 -1.67 -1.01 14.04
C GLU A 43 -0.52 -0.73 13.08
N ILE A 44 -0.76 0.08 12.04
CA ILE A 44 0.28 0.46 11.09
C ILE A 44 1.30 1.39 11.74
N ALA A 45 0.88 2.35 12.57
CA ALA A 45 1.77 3.23 13.32
C ALA A 45 2.72 2.44 14.22
N GLU A 46 2.20 1.47 14.96
CA GLU A 46 2.98 0.61 15.86
C GLU A 46 4.03 -0.22 15.09
N ALA A 47 3.63 -0.79 13.94
CA ALA A 47 4.51 -1.68 13.18
C ALA A 47 5.49 -0.96 12.24
N ALA A 48 5.10 0.17 11.64
CA ALA A 48 5.87 0.90 10.62
C ALA A 48 6.50 2.20 11.13
N GLY A 49 6.07 2.71 12.29
CA GLY A 49 6.48 3.99 12.87
C GLY A 49 5.53 5.14 12.53
N GLU A 50 5.48 6.14 13.40
CA GLU A 50 4.58 7.30 13.28
C GLU A 50 5.11 8.42 12.39
N ASN A 51 6.41 8.42 12.11
CA ASN A 51 7.03 9.52 11.35
C ASN A 51 6.42 9.62 9.95
N MET A 52 5.80 10.77 9.66
CA MET A 52 5.15 11.03 8.37
C MET A 52 4.07 10.01 8.00
N LEU A 53 3.44 9.36 8.99
CA LEU A 53 2.45 8.29 8.75
C LEU A 53 1.31 8.75 7.84
N ASP A 54 0.71 9.90 8.12
CA ASP A 54 -0.37 10.48 7.31
C ASP A 54 0.05 10.71 5.85
N TYR A 55 1.28 11.17 5.64
CA TYR A 55 1.83 11.33 4.30
C TYR A 55 1.98 9.98 3.59
N HIS A 56 2.49 8.97 4.28
CA HIS A 56 2.64 7.64 3.69
C HIS A 56 1.29 6.99 3.32
N LEU A 57 0.30 7.11 4.20
CA LEU A 57 -1.07 6.65 3.96
C LEU A 57 -1.69 7.39 2.77
N HIS A 58 -1.59 8.72 2.74
CA HIS A 58 -2.13 9.52 1.65
C HIS A 58 -1.49 9.17 0.30
N ARG A 59 -0.18 8.86 0.26
CA ARG A 59 0.47 8.41 -0.99
C ARG A 59 -0.03 7.05 -1.47
N LEU A 60 -0.38 6.14 -0.58
CA LEU A 60 -0.97 4.84 -0.93
C LEU A 60 -2.42 5.00 -1.42
N GLU A 61 -3.18 5.91 -0.80
CA GLU A 61 -4.55 6.24 -1.19
C GLU A 61 -4.60 6.91 -2.57
N LEU A 62 -3.73 7.89 -2.84
CA LEU A 62 -3.61 8.52 -4.16
C LEU A 62 -3.24 7.54 -5.28
N ALA A 63 -2.49 6.48 -4.94
CA ALA A 63 -2.17 5.40 -5.87
C ALA A 63 -3.32 4.40 -6.06
N GLY A 64 -4.45 4.58 -5.36
CA GLY A 64 -5.60 3.68 -5.41
C GLY A 64 -5.32 2.31 -4.80
N LEU A 65 -4.33 2.19 -3.92
CA LEU A 65 -3.96 0.92 -3.27
C LEU A 65 -4.75 0.71 -1.97
N ILE A 66 -5.13 1.79 -1.30
CA ILE A 66 -5.97 1.75 -0.11
C ILE A 66 -7.10 2.79 -0.23
N GLU A 67 -8.13 2.61 0.58
CA GLU A 67 -9.13 3.62 0.89
C GLU A 67 -9.16 3.81 2.42
N MET A 68 -9.33 5.06 2.86
CA MET A 68 -9.47 5.40 4.28
C MET A 68 -10.95 5.63 4.63
N HIS A 69 -11.45 4.92 5.64
CA HIS A 69 -12.82 5.07 6.14
C HIS A 69 -12.82 5.15 7.67
N GLU A 70 -13.09 6.33 8.25
CA GLU A 70 -13.18 6.52 9.71
C GLU A 70 -11.98 5.95 10.51
N GLY A 71 -10.76 6.05 9.96
CA GLY A 71 -9.53 5.52 10.58
C GLY A 71 -9.29 4.02 10.35
N GLN A 72 -10.19 3.34 9.64
CA GLN A 72 -9.99 2.02 9.07
C GLN A 72 -9.34 2.13 7.69
N ILE A 73 -8.46 1.17 7.40
CA ILE A 73 -7.76 1.02 6.14
C ILE A 73 -8.40 -0.14 5.40
N MET A 74 -8.88 0.12 4.19
CA MET A 74 -9.38 -0.90 3.29
C MET A 74 -8.42 -1.06 2.11
N LEU A 75 -7.90 -2.27 1.90
CA LEU A 75 -7.15 -2.57 0.68
C LEU A 75 -8.11 -2.62 -0.51
N THR A 76 -7.73 -1.97 -1.61
CA THR A 76 -8.37 -2.20 -2.90
C THR A 76 -7.92 -3.54 -3.49
N GLU A 77 -8.60 -4.03 -4.54
CA GLU A 77 -8.11 -5.19 -5.29
C GLU A 77 -6.66 -5.01 -5.77
N ALA A 78 -6.31 -3.80 -6.26
CA ALA A 78 -4.93 -3.46 -6.60
C ALA A 78 -4.01 -3.48 -5.37
N GLY A 79 -4.44 -2.95 -4.22
CA GLY A 79 -3.67 -3.00 -2.97
C GLY A 79 -3.31 -4.41 -2.53
N VAL A 80 -4.28 -5.33 -2.60
CA VAL A 80 -4.05 -6.76 -2.32
C VAL A 80 -3.03 -7.34 -3.30
N ALA A 81 -3.24 -7.14 -4.62
CA ALA A 81 -2.36 -7.69 -5.64
C ALA A 81 -0.92 -7.16 -5.54
N TYR A 82 -0.73 -5.85 -5.45
CA TYR A 82 0.60 -5.24 -5.37
C TYR A 82 1.29 -5.50 -4.03
N GLY A 83 0.56 -5.54 -2.91
CA GLY A 83 1.15 -5.89 -1.63
C GLY A 83 1.63 -7.35 -1.60
N GLY A 84 0.88 -8.28 -2.21
CA GLY A 84 1.34 -9.65 -2.45
C GLY A 84 2.61 -9.72 -3.30
N LEU A 85 2.65 -8.98 -4.42
CA LEU A 85 3.84 -8.91 -5.29
C LEU A 85 5.07 -8.39 -4.55
N VAL A 86 4.92 -7.30 -3.79
CA VAL A 86 6.03 -6.70 -3.02
C VAL A 86 6.49 -7.62 -1.90
N ARG A 87 5.56 -8.33 -1.25
CA ARG A 87 5.88 -9.36 -0.25
C ARG A 87 6.72 -10.49 -0.86
N GLU A 88 6.29 -11.05 -1.99
CA GLU A 88 7.04 -12.09 -2.69
C GLU A 88 8.45 -11.60 -3.11
N GLN A 89 8.56 -10.36 -3.58
CA GLN A 89 9.86 -9.76 -3.92
C GLN A 89 10.79 -9.64 -2.70
N LYS A 90 10.23 -9.31 -1.54
CA LYS A 90 10.97 -9.27 -0.26
C LYS A 90 11.46 -10.66 0.15
N GLU A 91 10.59 -11.67 0.09
CA GLU A 91 10.92 -13.06 0.45
C GLU A 91 11.98 -13.67 -0.49
N LYS A 92 11.95 -13.31 -1.77
CA LYS A 92 12.92 -13.77 -2.79
C LYS A 92 14.26 -12.99 -2.77
N GLY A 93 14.47 -12.09 -1.81
CA GLY A 93 15.71 -11.30 -1.68
C GLY A 93 15.86 -10.16 -2.69
N GLY A 94 14.79 -9.79 -3.40
CA GLY A 94 14.77 -8.69 -4.38
C GLY A 94 14.57 -7.31 -3.75
N ALA A 95 13.99 -7.22 -2.55
CA ALA A 95 13.66 -5.93 -1.92
C ALA A 95 14.87 -5.19 -1.31
N ASP A 96 15.99 -5.88 -1.07
CA ASP A 96 17.23 -5.33 -0.49
C ASP A 96 18.24 -4.86 -1.56
N LYS A 97 17.86 -4.84 -2.84
CA LYS A 97 18.73 -4.45 -3.97
C LYS A 97 18.39 -3.09 -4.61
N ILE A 98 17.68 -2.20 -3.92
CA ILE A 98 17.35 -0.85 -4.41
C ILE A 98 17.76 0.19 -3.40
#